data_AF-K9CMZ6-F1
#
_entry.id   AF-K9CMZ6-F1
#
_cell.length_a   1.000
_cell.length_b   1.000
_cell.length_c   1.000
_cell.angle_alpha   90.00
_cell.angle_beta   90.00
_cell.angle_gamma   90.00
#
_symmetry.space_group_name_H-M   'P 1'
#
loop_
_entity.id
_entity.type
_entity.pdbx_description
1 polymer ?
#
loop_
_entity_poly.entity_id
_entity_poly.type
_entity_poly.pdbx_seq_one_letter_code
_entity_poly.pdbx_strand_id
1 'polypeptide(L)'
;MFGIGVPELILILVVGLIVFGPGKLPEMGRTLGKGLREFRRASNALTQAINAPNPPPAPPQAQPSAQQPPAPSAQETTQPPAPATAESAAAAVAAHRAAQAEPPAGGEQKRE
;
A
#
# COMPACT_ATOMS: atom_id res chain seq x y z
N MET A 1 43.59 13.84 -5.47
CA MET A 1 43.90 12.44 -5.82
C MET A 1 42.66 11.66 -6.28
N PHE A 2 41.93 12.19 -7.26
CA PHE A 2 41.05 11.45 -8.17
C PHE A 2 40.47 12.51 -9.12
N GLY A 3 41.24 12.84 -10.16
CA GLY A 3 40.77 13.70 -11.25
C GLY A 3 39.89 12.89 -12.18
N ILE A 4 38.75 12.39 -11.69
CA ILE A 4 37.75 11.78 -12.56
C ILE A 4 37.14 12.92 -13.34
N GLY A 5 37.63 13.10 -14.56
CA GLY A 5 37.04 14.02 -15.50
C GLY A 5 35.72 13.46 -16.01
N VAL A 6 35.01 14.33 -16.71
CA VAL A 6 33.86 13.93 -17.52
C VAL A 6 34.19 12.76 -18.47
N PRO A 7 35.38 12.66 -19.10
CA PRO A 7 35.73 11.54 -19.98
C PRO A 7 35.74 10.18 -19.27
N GLU A 8 36.35 10.08 -18.09
CA GLU A 8 36.43 8.86 -17.30
C GLU A 8 35.04 8.42 -16.82
N LEU A 9 34.18 9.37 -16.43
CA LEU A 9 32.79 9.09 -16.07
C LEU A 9 32.01 8.52 -17.27
N ILE A 10 32.19 9.11 -18.47
CA ILE A 10 31.54 8.62 -19.69
C ILE A 10 32.00 7.19 -20.00
N LEU A 11 33.29 6.86 -19.86
CA LEU A 11 33.79 5.51 -20.09
C LEU A 11 33.11 4.49 -19.18
N ILE A 12 33.01 4.79 -17.88
CA ILE A 12 32.32 3.93 -16.90
C ILE A 12 30.83 3.82 -17.24
N LEU A 13 30.20 4.92 -17.66
CA LEU A 13 28.80 4.94 -18.07
C LEU A 13 28.58 4.04 -19.30
N VAL A 14 29.46 4.07 -20.30
CA VAL A 14 29.37 3.20 -21.48
C VAL A 14 29.44 1.72 -21.08
N VAL A 15 30.38 1.34 -20.21
CA VAL A 15 30.46 -0.04 -19.70
C VAL A 15 29.18 -0.41 -18.96
N GLY A 16 28.67 0.48 -18.09
CA GLY A 16 27.40 0.28 -17.39
C GLY A 16 26.20 0.17 -18.34
N LEU A 17 26.18 0.94 -19.43
CA LEU A 17 25.15 0.92 -20.47
C LEU A 17 25.19 -0.39 -21.27
N ILE A 18 26.34 -1.02 -21.43
CA ILE A 18 26.43 -2.35 -22.08
C ILE A 18 25.86 -3.43 -21.15
N VAL A 19 26.18 -3.35 -19.86
CA VAL A 19 25.70 -4.33 -18.86
C VAL A 19 24.21 -4.19 -18.59
N PHE A 20 23.73 -2.97 -18.34
CA PHE A 20 22.35 -2.70 -17.96
C PHE A 20 21.46 -2.33 -19.15
N GLY A 21 22.02 -1.75 -20.21
CA GLY A 21 21.28 -1.24 -21.37
C GLY A 21 20.93 0.26 -21.27
N PRO A 22 20.93 1.01 -22.40
CA PRO A 22 20.60 2.44 -22.42
C PRO A 22 19.14 2.75 -22.08
N GLY A 23 18.23 1.78 -22.20
CA GLY A 23 16.84 1.93 -21.77
C GLY A 23 16.62 1.73 -20.27
N LYS A 24 17.44 0.88 -19.61
CA LYS A 24 17.20 0.48 -18.21
C LYS A 24 17.67 1.52 -17.21
N LEU A 25 18.79 2.20 -17.47
CA LEU A 25 19.26 3.29 -16.61
C LEU A 25 18.21 4.43 -16.44
N PRO A 26 17.61 5.00 -17.50
CA PRO A 26 16.58 6.02 -17.33
C PRO A 26 15.28 5.48 -16.75
N GLU A 27 14.92 4.22 -17.01
CA GLU A 27 13.75 3.57 -16.43
C GLU A 27 13.89 3.40 -14.90
N MET A 28 15.04 2.90 -14.43
CA MET A 28 15.37 2.81 -13.01
C MET A 28 15.47 4.19 -12.37
N GLY A 29 16.12 5.15 -13.04
CA GLY A 29 16.24 6.54 -12.58
C GLY A 29 14.88 7.23 -12.40
N ARG A 30 13.92 7.00 -13.29
CA ARG A 30 12.54 7.53 -13.14
C ARG A 30 11.83 6.95 -11.92
N THR A 31 11.99 5.66 -11.67
CA THR A 31 11.37 4.98 -10.53
C THR A 31 11.97 5.44 -9.21
N LEU A 32 13.31 5.44 -9.12
CA LEU A 32 14.05 5.96 -7.96
C LEU A 32 13.79 7.45 -7.74
N GLY A 33 13.69 8.23 -8.81
CA GLY A 33 13.41 9.67 -8.75
C GLY A 33 12.05 9.99 -8.14
N LYS A 34 11.00 9.23 -8.47
CA LYS A 34 9.68 9.35 -7.84
C LYS A 34 9.76 9.02 -6.34
N GLY A 35 10.41 7.91 -5.99
CA GLY A 35 10.61 7.52 -4.59
C GLY A 35 11.39 8.57 -3.79
N LEU A 36 12.47 9.10 -4.36
CA LEU A 36 13.29 10.15 -3.72
C LEU A 36 12.53 11.47 -3.57
N ARG A 37 11.68 11.83 -4.54
CA ARG A 37 10.84 13.04 -4.46
C ARG A 37 9.85 12.94 -3.30
N GLU A 38 9.23 11.78 -3.15
CA GLU A 38 8.23 11.55 -2.09
C GLU A 38 8.90 11.40 -0.72
N PHE A 39 10.06 10.76 -0.67
CA PHE A 39 10.92 10.76 0.50
C PHE A 39 11.29 12.18 0.93
N ARG A 40 11.80 13.02 0.01
CA ARG A 40 12.12 14.43 0.30
C ARG A 40 10.91 15.21 0.80
N ARG A 41 9.73 15.00 0.21
CA ARG A 41 8.49 15.65 0.65
C ARG A 41 8.11 15.25 2.08
N ALA A 42 8.17 13.96 2.39
CA ALA A 42 7.91 13.44 3.73
C ALA A 42 8.95 13.94 4.75
N SER A 43 10.24 13.91 4.40
CA SER A 43 11.32 14.45 5.23
C SER A 43 11.14 15.94 5.52
N ASN A 44 10.75 16.72 4.51
CA ASN A 44 10.49 18.15 4.68
C ASN A 44 9.27 18.41 5.59
N ALA A 45 8.19 17.64 5.41
CA ALA A 45 7.00 17.74 6.26
C ALA A 45 7.32 17.39 7.73
N LEU A 46 8.09 16.32 7.95
CA LEU A 46 8.55 15.93 9.28
C LEU A 46 9.47 17.02 9.89
N THR A 47 10.40 17.55 9.11
CA THR A 47 11.28 18.65 9.55
C THR A 47 10.47 19.89 9.93
N GLN A 48 9.41 20.23 9.19
CA GLN A 48 8.52 21.33 9.55
C GLN A 48 7.71 21.02 10.82
N ALA A 49 7.20 19.80 10.98
CA ALA A 49 6.44 19.42 12.17
C ALA A 49 7.30 19.46 13.45
N ILE A 50 8.58 19.06 13.36
CA ILE A 50 9.52 19.11 14.49
C ILE A 50 9.92 20.55 14.83
N ASN A 51 10.09 21.41 13.82
CA ASN A 51 10.52 22.80 14.02
C ASN A 51 9.37 23.80 14.20
N ALA A 52 8.12 23.39 13.99
CA ALA A 52 6.97 24.25 14.22
C ALA A 52 6.77 24.46 15.73
N PRO A 53 6.78 25.71 16.22
CA PRO A 53 6.33 26.02 17.58
C PRO A 53 4.88 25.55 17.74
N ASN A 54 4.59 24.85 18.84
CA ASN A 54 3.25 24.37 19.15
C ASN A 54 2.26 25.55 19.08
N PRO A 55 1.34 25.60 18.09
CA PRO A 55 0.40 26.71 18.02
C PRO A 55 -0.48 26.67 19.28
N PRO A 56 -0.71 27.82 19.95
CA PRO A 56 -1.64 27.85 21.06
C PRO A 56 -3.00 27.30 20.60
N PRO A 57 -3.71 26.53 21.45
CA PRO A 57 -4.99 25.96 21.08
C PRO A 57 -5.92 27.07 20.61
N ALA A 58 -6.36 27.00 19.35
CA ALA A 58 -7.30 27.96 18.80
C ALA A 58 -8.59 27.91 19.65
N PRO A 59 -9.15 29.06 20.06
CA PRO A 59 -10.47 29.08 20.68
C PRO A 59 -11.46 28.35 19.76
N PRO A 60 -12.46 27.63 20.32
CA PRO A 60 -13.51 27.04 19.52
C PRO A 60 -14.07 28.10 18.58
N GLN A 61 -13.81 27.96 17.28
CA GLN A 61 -14.52 28.73 16.29
C GLN A 61 -15.98 28.32 16.47
N ALA A 62 -16.78 29.23 17.01
CA ALA A 62 -18.21 29.09 17.07
C ALA A 62 -18.69 28.88 15.63
N GLN A 63 -18.91 27.61 15.27
CA GLN A 63 -19.68 27.24 14.12
C GLN A 63 -21.01 27.98 14.26
N PRO A 64 -21.42 28.81 13.29
CA PRO A 64 -22.77 29.35 13.28
C PRO A 64 -23.75 28.18 13.16
N SER A 65 -24.22 27.71 14.32
CA SER A 65 -25.42 26.90 14.46
C SER A 65 -26.61 27.76 14.07
N ALA A 66 -26.81 27.96 12.78
CA ALA A 66 -27.96 28.66 12.23
C ALA A 66 -28.33 28.09 10.86
N GLN A 67 -28.66 26.79 10.81
CA GLN A 67 -29.65 26.25 9.88
C GLN A 67 -30.13 24.85 10.33
N GLN A 68 -30.95 24.88 11.38
CA GLN A 68 -32.04 23.93 11.62
C GLN A 68 -33.18 24.84 12.11
N PRO A 69 -34.39 24.87 11.51
CA PRO A 69 -35.32 23.72 11.36
C PRO A 69 -36.21 23.82 10.07
N PRO A 70 -37.29 23.03 9.81
CA PRO A 70 -37.92 21.96 10.61
C PRO A 70 -38.18 20.62 9.84
N ALA A 71 -38.29 19.51 10.58
CA ALA A 71 -39.05 18.32 10.15
C ALA A 71 -40.56 18.59 10.33
N PRO A 72 -41.54 17.80 9.83
CA PRO A 72 -41.50 16.61 8.97
C PRO A 72 -42.50 16.72 7.77
N SER A 73 -42.26 16.01 6.68
CA SER A 73 -43.33 15.63 5.76
C SER A 73 -43.17 14.15 5.44
N ALA A 74 -44.06 13.37 6.02
CA ALA A 74 -44.34 12.01 5.61
C ALA A 74 -44.72 12.04 4.12
N GLN A 75 -43.87 11.44 3.29
CA GLN A 75 -44.31 10.72 2.10
C GLN A 75 -43.71 9.33 2.19
N GLU A 76 -44.38 8.52 2.99
CA GLU A 76 -44.59 7.12 2.72
C GLU A 76 -45.06 6.97 1.27
N THR A 77 -44.41 6.12 0.46
CA THR A 77 -45.03 5.17 -0.49
C THR A 77 -43.95 4.53 -1.37
N THR A 78 -44.02 3.19 -1.46
CA THR A 78 -43.41 2.27 -2.45
C THR A 78 -41.88 2.13 -2.45
N GLN A 79 -41.24 1.19 -1.71
CA GLN A 79 -41.22 -0.28 -1.93
C GLN A 79 -40.53 -0.65 -3.28
N PRO A 80 -39.88 -1.82 -3.48
CA PRO A 80 -39.57 -2.93 -2.56
C PRO A 80 -38.06 -3.32 -2.43
N PRO A 81 -37.73 -4.11 -1.39
CA PRO A 81 -36.46 -4.79 -1.21
C PRO A 81 -36.41 -6.07 -2.06
N ALA A 82 -35.28 -6.34 -2.71
CA ALA A 82 -34.98 -7.65 -3.26
C ALA A 82 -33.78 -8.26 -2.50
N PRO A 83 -33.98 -9.42 -1.85
CA PRO A 83 -33.06 -10.05 -0.90
C PRO A 83 -32.05 -11.00 -1.58
N ALA A 84 -31.09 -11.47 -0.76
CA ALA A 84 -30.20 -12.61 -1.00
C ALA A 84 -29.10 -12.37 -2.08
N THR A 85 -27.82 -12.64 -1.85
CA THR A 85 -27.27 -13.84 -1.23
C THR A 85 -25.86 -13.51 -0.73
N ALA A 86 -25.73 -13.39 0.59
CA ALA A 86 -24.47 -13.59 1.28
C ALA A 86 -24.19 -15.09 1.31
N GLU A 87 -23.62 -15.62 0.22
CA GLU A 87 -23.17 -17.02 0.14
C GLU A 87 -21.90 -17.08 -0.73
N SER A 88 -20.80 -16.51 -0.24
CA SER A 88 -19.47 -16.77 -0.80
C SER A 88 -18.36 -16.59 0.26
N ALA A 89 -18.64 -17.07 1.48
CA ALA A 89 -17.64 -17.13 2.55
C ALA A 89 -17.54 -18.51 3.24
N ALA A 90 -18.35 -19.51 2.84
CA ALA A 90 -18.38 -20.83 3.48
C ALA A 90 -17.78 -21.99 2.64
N ALA A 91 -17.47 -21.78 1.34
CA ALA A 91 -17.03 -22.86 0.45
C ALA A 91 -15.50 -23.07 0.32
N ALA A 92 -14.66 -22.17 0.85
CA ALA A 92 -13.19 -22.31 0.74
C ALA A 92 -12.54 -23.10 1.90
N VAL A 93 -13.27 -23.36 3.00
CA VAL A 93 -12.74 -24.13 4.14
C VAL A 93 -12.88 -25.66 3.92
N ALA A 94 -13.61 -26.09 2.88
CA ALA A 94 -13.76 -27.50 2.51
C ALA A 94 -12.59 -28.07 1.68
N ALA A 95 -11.76 -27.22 1.07
CA ALA A 95 -10.58 -27.66 0.32
C ALA A 95 -9.38 -28.04 1.21
N HIS A 96 -9.46 -27.78 2.53
CA HIS A 96 -8.40 -28.11 3.49
C HIS A 96 -8.61 -29.46 4.22
N ARG A 97 -9.71 -30.19 3.95
CA ARG A 97 -10.08 -31.42 4.68
C ARG A 97 -9.90 -32.74 3.90
N ALA A 98 -9.42 -32.70 2.65
CA ALA A 98 -9.25 -33.89 1.81
C ALA A 98 -7.79 -34.37 1.63
N ALA A 99 -6.82 -33.75 2.32
CA ALA A 99 -5.40 -34.18 2.29
C ALA A 99 -4.89 -34.76 3.63
N GLN A 100 -5.74 -34.82 4.65
CA GLN A 100 -5.50 -35.56 5.90
C GLN A 100 -6.30 -36.87 5.87
N ALA A 101 -5.94 -37.76 4.95
CA ALA A 101 -6.27 -39.18 4.99
C ALA A 101 -4.95 -39.94 4.74
N GLU A 102 -4.48 -40.60 5.79
CA GLU A 102 -3.23 -41.35 5.88
C GLU A 102 -3.09 -42.48 4.84
N PRO A 103 -1.88 -43.03 4.69
CA PRO A 103 -1.64 -44.28 5.42
C PRO A 103 -0.31 -44.28 6.22
N PRO A 104 -0.28 -44.77 7.47
CA PRO A 104 0.96 -45.13 8.14
C PRO A 104 1.44 -46.47 7.60
N ALA A 105 2.38 -46.41 6.66
CA ALA A 105 3.12 -47.59 6.21
C ALA A 105 4.37 -47.78 7.08
N GLY A 106 4.42 -48.91 7.79
CA GLY A 106 5.67 -49.54 8.21
C GLY A 106 5.87 -49.65 9.72
N GLY A 107 5.41 -50.76 10.30
CA GLY A 107 5.68 -51.03 11.71
C GLY A 107 5.19 -52.35 12.31
N GLU A 108 5.17 -53.47 11.57
CA GLU A 108 4.94 -54.81 12.16
C GLU A 108 5.89 -55.82 11.49
N GLN A 109 6.94 -56.28 12.16
CA GLN A 109 6.95 -57.40 13.10
C GLN A 109 6.77 -58.77 12.42
N LYS A 110 7.89 -59.34 11.97
CA LYS A 110 8.08 -60.78 11.69
C LYS A 110 9.31 -61.17 12.52
N ARG A 111 9.16 -61.77 13.72
CA ARG A 111 9.02 -63.21 13.98
C ARG A 111 9.84 -64.05 13.02
N GLU A 112 11.06 -64.41 13.44
CA GLU A 112 11.69 -65.73 13.42
C GLU A 112 13.19 -65.62 13.74
#